data_AF-A0A2E3N4I7-F1
#
_entry.id   AF-A0A2E3N4I7-F1
#
_cell.length_a   1.000
_cell.length_b   1.000
_cell.length_c   1.000
_cell.angle_alpha   90.00
_cell.angle_beta   90.00
_cell.angle_gamma   90.00
#
_symmetry.space_group_name_H-M   'P 1'
#
loop_
_entity.id
_entity.type
_entity.pdbx_description
1 polymer ?
#
loop_
_entity_poly.entity_id
_entity_poly.type
_entity_poly.pdbx_seq_one_letter_code
_entity_poly.pdbx_strand_id
1 'polypeptide(L)'
;MMRIISIITLWLSAALAHTAQLHIGTAETTITPDRPVALEGYFGLRVSDGVSSPVMAQVLVLELLEGDKIQERSIMVSADLVHLPWEMLNAVRDRVGKALPEIDTTKIFISTTHTHQAPVVMRDNFIIPDGVMTVENYIDFFAKQVSEAIIKACSNTRAGSMAWGLGDAEIGFNRRTAYLSGRGQMFGEMRTPDYKGPEGAVYRGMPVLFFFDSRGDPIATAINPWCPAQVAPGNRQISADFWHPVREQLKKEFGESLTVLCWCGAAGDQMPGPRLHADAENRMLQLRGIKGWTEECARRIVASALDVYTLVRDERKGDVVLEHRSD
;
A
#
# COMPACT_ATOMS: atom_id res chain seq x y z
N MET A 1 -14.60 79.21 15.48
CA MET A 1 -14.72 78.06 14.55
C MET A 1 -14.09 76.85 15.21
N MET A 2 -14.90 75.93 15.74
CA MET A 2 -14.44 74.75 16.47
C MET A 2 -14.32 73.60 15.47
N ARG A 3 -13.08 73.16 15.16
CA ARG A 3 -12.84 72.04 14.25
C ARG A 3 -12.95 70.73 15.04
N ILE A 4 -14.02 69.99 14.79
CA ILE A 4 -14.21 68.62 15.28
C ILE A 4 -13.34 67.71 14.42
N ILE A 5 -12.35 67.06 15.04
CA ILE A 5 -11.51 66.04 14.42
C ILE A 5 -12.19 64.70 14.70
N SER A 6 -12.91 64.16 13.70
CA SER A 6 -13.44 62.80 13.76
C SER A 6 -12.31 61.81 13.47
N ILE A 7 -11.91 61.04 14.47
CA ILE A 7 -11.00 59.91 14.31
C ILE A 7 -11.84 58.72 13.84
N ILE A 8 -11.66 58.34 12.57
CA ILE A 8 -12.26 57.12 12.01
C ILE A 8 -11.31 55.96 12.37
N THR A 9 -11.71 55.15 13.34
CA THR A 9 -11.08 53.85 13.61
C THR A 9 -11.55 52.84 12.57
N LEU A 10 -10.74 52.62 11.54
CA LEU A 10 -10.92 51.49 10.62
C LEU A 10 -10.66 50.19 11.38
N TRP A 11 -11.73 49.46 11.71
CA TRP A 11 -11.64 48.05 12.08
C TRP A 11 -11.37 47.26 10.79
N LEU A 12 -10.11 47.00 10.47
CA LEU A 12 -9.76 45.93 9.55
C LEU A 12 -10.10 44.61 10.24
N SER A 13 -11.30 44.09 9.99
CA SER A 13 -11.55 42.66 10.13
C SER A 13 -10.66 41.97 9.10
N ALA A 14 -9.49 41.51 9.53
CA ALA A 14 -8.75 40.52 8.77
C ALA A 14 -9.69 39.32 8.64
N ALA A 15 -10.31 39.16 7.48
CA ALA A 15 -10.91 37.91 7.11
C ALA A 15 -9.77 36.89 7.15
N LEU A 16 -9.71 36.12 8.24
CA LEU A 16 -8.90 34.91 8.29
C LEU A 16 -9.44 34.03 7.18
N ALA A 17 -8.81 34.10 6.00
CA ALA A 17 -8.99 33.09 4.99
C ALA A 17 -8.69 31.76 5.69
N HIS A 18 -9.74 30.96 5.93
CA HIS A 18 -9.56 29.63 6.49
C HIS A 18 -8.92 28.81 5.37
N THR A 19 -7.60 28.77 5.36
CA THR A 19 -6.86 27.83 4.53
C THR A 19 -7.29 26.44 4.95
N ALA A 20 -7.76 25.64 4.00
CA ALA A 20 -8.27 24.33 4.33
C ALA A 20 -7.12 23.45 4.86
N GLN A 21 -7.35 22.82 6.01
CA GLN A 21 -6.34 22.07 6.76
C GLN A 21 -6.46 20.59 6.45
N LEU A 22 -5.34 19.94 6.13
CA LEU A 22 -5.28 18.50 6.00
C LEU A 22 -5.48 17.82 7.36
N HIS A 23 -6.44 16.89 7.40
CA HIS A 23 -6.68 15.96 8.49
C HIS A 23 -6.43 14.53 8.02
N ILE A 24 -5.80 13.74 8.88
CA ILE A 24 -5.35 12.38 8.58
C ILE A 24 -5.90 11.43 9.64
N GLY A 25 -6.63 10.41 9.20
CA GLY A 25 -7.04 9.27 10.01
C GLY A 25 -6.37 8.00 9.54
N THR A 26 -6.03 7.11 10.46
CA THR A 26 -5.38 5.84 10.12
C THR A 26 -5.97 4.68 10.90
N ALA A 27 -5.96 3.51 10.28
CA ALA A 27 -6.25 2.25 10.94
C ALA A 27 -5.56 1.10 10.22
N GLU A 28 -5.42 -0.02 10.92
CA GLU A 28 -5.05 -1.29 10.30
C GLU A 28 -5.92 -2.41 10.89
N THR A 29 -6.08 -3.47 10.12
CA THR A 29 -6.79 -4.67 10.54
C THR A 29 -6.16 -5.90 9.92
N THR A 30 -6.30 -7.04 10.59
CA THR A 30 -5.95 -8.32 10.00
C THR A 30 -7.05 -8.77 9.05
N ILE A 31 -6.63 -9.24 7.87
CA ILE A 31 -7.47 -9.97 6.92
C ILE A 31 -7.00 -11.43 6.82
N THR A 32 -6.25 -11.90 7.81
CA THR A 32 -5.79 -13.29 7.87
C THR A 32 -6.95 -14.20 8.25
N PRO A 33 -7.31 -15.20 7.42
CA PRO A 33 -8.39 -16.13 7.72
C PRO A 33 -8.03 -17.02 8.92
N ASP A 34 -9.06 -17.48 9.64
CA ASP A 34 -8.96 -18.33 10.82
C ASP A 34 -8.87 -19.84 10.52
N ARG A 35 -8.93 -20.20 9.23
CA ARG A 35 -8.97 -21.59 8.74
C ARG A 35 -8.33 -21.68 7.36
N PRO A 36 -8.09 -22.89 6.82
CA PRO A 36 -7.53 -23.07 5.48
C PRO A 36 -8.33 -22.33 4.40
N VAL A 37 -7.61 -21.78 3.43
CA VAL A 37 -8.13 -21.05 2.25
C VAL A 37 -7.45 -21.58 1.00
N ALA A 38 -8.10 -21.45 -0.16
CA ALA A 38 -7.38 -21.55 -1.43
C ALA A 38 -6.49 -20.31 -1.60
N LEU A 39 -5.24 -20.49 -2.07
CA LEU A 39 -4.29 -19.41 -2.30
C LEU A 39 -4.22 -19.04 -3.79
N GLU A 40 -4.21 -17.75 -4.06
CA GLU A 40 -4.22 -17.21 -5.42
C GLU A 40 -2.82 -16.81 -5.92
N GLY A 41 -2.65 -16.63 -7.24
CA GLY A 41 -1.38 -16.18 -7.84
C GLY A 41 -0.48 -17.29 -8.39
N TYR A 42 -0.99 -18.52 -8.54
CA TYR A 42 -0.25 -19.61 -9.17
C TYR A 42 -1.13 -20.43 -10.10
N PHE A 43 -0.53 -21.20 -11.01
CA PHE A 43 -1.24 -21.93 -12.07
C PHE A 43 -2.15 -23.07 -11.56
N GLY A 44 -1.93 -23.55 -10.34
CA GLY A 44 -2.69 -24.65 -9.75
C GLY A 44 -3.24 -24.28 -8.38
N LEU A 45 -4.34 -24.95 -8.01
CA LEU A 45 -4.94 -24.81 -6.69
C LEU A 45 -3.91 -25.17 -5.60
N ARG A 46 -3.75 -24.25 -4.66
CA ARG A 46 -3.01 -24.47 -3.40
C ARG A 46 -3.96 -24.20 -2.26
N VAL A 47 -3.98 -25.08 -1.27
CA VAL A 47 -4.72 -24.87 -0.02
C VAL A 47 -3.70 -24.47 1.03
N SER A 48 -4.01 -23.45 1.84
CA SER A 48 -3.08 -23.02 2.87
C SER A 48 -2.90 -24.09 3.95
N ASP A 49 -1.67 -24.25 4.45
CA ASP A 49 -1.33 -25.15 5.55
C ASP A 49 -0.69 -24.42 6.74
N GLY A 50 -0.77 -23.09 6.75
CA GLY A 50 -0.35 -22.25 7.86
C GLY A 50 -0.25 -20.78 7.48
N VAL A 51 0.27 -20.00 8.41
CA VAL A 51 0.51 -18.56 8.26
C VAL A 51 1.98 -18.30 8.58
N SER A 52 2.74 -17.88 7.59
CA SER A 52 4.14 -17.45 7.78
C SER A 52 4.22 -16.01 8.25
N SER A 53 3.34 -15.16 7.74
CA SER A 53 3.11 -13.81 8.23
C SER A 53 1.64 -13.44 8.04
N PRO A 54 1.07 -12.59 8.89
CA PRO A 54 -0.31 -12.15 8.70
C PRO A 54 -0.45 -11.35 7.41
N VAL A 55 -1.58 -11.52 6.74
CA VAL A 55 -2.05 -10.63 5.68
C VAL A 55 -2.95 -9.56 6.31
N MET A 56 -2.70 -8.31 5.94
CA MET A 56 -3.23 -7.13 6.61
C MET A 56 -3.90 -6.18 5.61
N ALA A 57 -4.80 -5.33 6.11
CA ALA A 57 -5.30 -4.16 5.41
C ALA A 57 -4.96 -2.88 6.20
N GLN A 58 -4.46 -1.86 5.50
CA GLN A 58 -4.14 -0.55 6.04
C GLN A 58 -5.07 0.49 5.44
N VAL A 59 -5.60 1.37 6.29
CA VAL A 59 -6.51 2.43 5.91
C VAL A 59 -5.85 3.78 6.17
N LEU A 60 -5.91 4.65 5.17
CA LEU A 60 -5.58 6.07 5.26
C LEU A 60 -6.80 6.88 4.85
N VAL A 61 -7.26 7.75 5.74
CA VAL A 61 -8.30 8.74 5.47
C VAL A 61 -7.63 10.10 5.38
N LEU A 62 -7.82 10.79 4.27
CA LEU A 62 -7.42 12.18 4.09
C LEU A 62 -8.68 13.02 4.00
N GLU A 63 -8.75 14.08 4.79
CA GLU A 63 -9.83 15.06 4.76
C GLU A 63 -9.24 16.46 4.64
N LEU A 64 -9.86 17.29 3.82
CA LEU A 64 -9.54 18.70 3.73
C LEU A 64 -10.64 19.49 4.43
N LEU A 65 -10.34 20.11 5.57
CA LEU A 65 -11.31 20.82 6.40
C LEU A 65 -11.15 22.32 6.29
N GLU A 66 -12.26 23.03 6.05
CA GLU A 66 -12.34 24.49 6.20
C GLU A 66 -13.21 24.79 7.42
N GLY A 67 -12.56 25.09 8.55
CA GLY A 67 -13.24 25.06 9.86
C GLY A 67 -13.66 23.64 10.20
N ASP A 68 -14.93 23.44 10.57
CA ASP A 68 -15.49 22.10 10.86
C ASP A 68 -16.10 21.42 9.63
N LYS A 69 -16.03 22.05 8.45
CA LYS A 69 -16.64 21.54 7.23
C LYS A 69 -15.61 20.77 6.39
N ILE A 70 -15.92 19.51 6.12
CA ILE A 70 -15.17 18.67 5.17
C ILE A 70 -15.47 19.16 3.74
N GLN A 71 -14.45 19.64 3.04
CA GLN A 71 -14.53 20.07 1.65
C GLN A 71 -14.22 18.93 0.67
N GLU A 72 -13.32 18.03 1.06
CA GLU A 72 -12.98 16.82 0.31
C GLU A 72 -12.55 15.71 1.27
N ARG A 73 -12.79 14.45 0.86
CA ARG A 73 -12.34 13.25 1.56
C ARG A 73 -11.85 12.22 0.56
N SER A 74 -10.76 11.53 0.90
CA SER A 74 -10.30 10.33 0.19
C SER A 74 -9.99 9.22 1.19
N ILE A 75 -10.53 8.02 0.94
CA ILE A 75 -10.33 6.84 1.79
C ILE A 75 -9.57 5.81 0.96
N MET A 76 -8.32 5.57 1.36
CA MET A 76 -7.40 4.66 0.68
C MET A 76 -7.22 3.42 1.52
N VAL A 77 -7.37 2.25 0.91
CA VAL A 77 -7.01 0.98 1.54
C VAL A 77 -5.91 0.30 0.75
N SER A 78 -4.91 -0.22 1.44
CA SER A 78 -3.93 -1.17 0.89
C SER A 78 -4.17 -2.53 1.55
N ALA A 79 -4.38 -3.58 0.76
CA ALA A 79 -4.68 -4.92 1.24
C ALA A 79 -3.69 -5.95 0.71
N ASP A 80 -3.28 -6.88 1.58
CA ASP A 80 -2.45 -8.01 1.20
C ASP A 80 -3.26 -9.09 0.47
N LEU A 81 -3.47 -8.89 -0.83
CA LEU A 81 -4.19 -9.77 -1.75
C LEU A 81 -3.50 -9.80 -3.12
N VAL A 82 -3.86 -10.76 -3.99
CA VAL A 82 -3.44 -10.75 -5.40
C VAL A 82 -4.13 -9.63 -6.16
N HIS A 83 -5.45 -9.54 -6.07
CA HIS A 83 -6.23 -8.52 -6.74
C HIS A 83 -7.54 -8.29 -5.97
N LEU A 84 -8.40 -7.42 -6.48
CA LEU A 84 -9.64 -7.03 -5.81
C LEU A 84 -10.81 -6.97 -6.80
N PRO A 85 -11.75 -7.93 -6.75
CA PRO A 85 -12.97 -7.87 -7.54
C PRO A 85 -13.90 -6.72 -7.10
N TRP A 86 -14.69 -6.20 -8.05
CA TRP A 86 -15.70 -5.16 -7.79
C TRP A 86 -16.70 -5.55 -6.71
N GLU A 87 -17.11 -6.82 -6.66
CA GLU A 87 -18.01 -7.35 -5.62
C GLU A 87 -17.47 -7.06 -4.20
N MET A 88 -16.16 -7.24 -4.00
CA MET A 88 -15.54 -7.07 -2.70
C MET A 88 -15.42 -5.59 -2.32
N LEU A 89 -15.12 -4.71 -3.28
CA LEU A 89 -15.16 -3.26 -3.08
C LEU A 89 -16.58 -2.78 -2.73
N ASN A 90 -17.59 -3.25 -3.47
CA ASN A 90 -18.98 -2.88 -3.24
C ASN A 90 -19.46 -3.37 -1.87
N ALA A 91 -19.11 -4.59 -1.46
CA ALA A 91 -19.42 -5.10 -0.13
C ALA A 91 -18.83 -4.24 1.00
N VAL A 92 -17.60 -3.73 0.83
CA VAL A 92 -17.00 -2.76 1.76
C VAL A 92 -17.77 -1.44 1.76
N ARG A 93 -18.02 -0.87 0.57
CA ARG A 93 -18.74 0.40 0.42
C ARG A 93 -20.14 0.34 1.03
N ASP A 94 -20.89 -0.74 0.79
CA ASP A 94 -22.23 -0.94 1.34
C ASP A 94 -22.22 -0.99 2.88
N ARG A 95 -21.24 -1.67 3.48
CA ARG A 95 -21.10 -1.75 4.94
C ARG A 95 -20.73 -0.39 5.54
N VAL A 96 -19.81 0.34 4.91
CA VAL A 96 -19.44 1.70 5.36
C VAL A 96 -20.62 2.65 5.22
N GLY A 97 -21.31 2.68 4.09
CA GLY A 97 -22.45 3.58 3.86
C GLY A 97 -23.65 3.30 4.78
N LYS A 98 -23.84 2.04 5.20
CA LYS A 98 -24.84 1.70 6.24
C LYS A 98 -24.45 2.22 7.62
N ALA A 99 -23.17 2.19 7.97
CA ALA A 99 -22.68 2.60 9.28
C ALA A 99 -22.47 4.12 9.40
N LEU A 100 -22.06 4.76 8.31
CA LEU A 100 -21.76 6.20 8.20
C LEU A 100 -22.47 6.77 6.95
N PRO A 101 -23.79 7.02 7.02
CA PRO A 101 -24.59 7.46 5.86
C PRO A 101 -24.16 8.80 5.26
N GLU A 102 -23.41 9.60 6.00
CA GLU A 102 -22.84 10.88 5.56
C GLU A 102 -21.59 10.73 4.68
N ILE A 103 -20.99 9.53 4.60
CA ILE A 103 -19.81 9.28 3.78
C ILE A 103 -20.24 8.96 2.35
N ASP A 104 -19.72 9.74 1.40
CA ASP A 104 -19.71 9.35 0.01
C ASP A 104 -18.76 8.16 -0.20
N THR A 105 -19.33 6.95 -0.25
CA THR A 105 -18.58 5.69 -0.37
C THR A 105 -17.86 5.54 -1.71
N THR A 106 -18.19 6.36 -2.72
CA THR A 106 -17.44 6.39 -3.99
C THR A 106 -15.99 6.88 -3.79
N LYS A 107 -15.75 7.64 -2.71
CA LYS A 107 -14.43 8.12 -2.27
C LYS A 107 -13.55 7.03 -1.63
N ILE A 108 -14.03 5.79 -1.56
CA ILE A 108 -13.28 4.63 -1.07
C ILE A 108 -12.68 3.88 -2.26
N PHE A 109 -11.36 3.69 -2.26
CA PHE A 109 -10.70 2.75 -3.16
C PHE A 109 -9.77 1.80 -2.40
N ILE A 110 -9.59 0.60 -2.96
CA ILE A 110 -8.74 -0.42 -2.38
C ILE A 110 -7.71 -0.85 -3.43
N SER A 111 -6.46 -0.80 -3.04
CA SER A 111 -5.29 -1.29 -3.78
C SER A 111 -4.80 -2.59 -3.15
N THR A 112 -4.05 -3.39 -3.92
CA THR A 112 -3.50 -4.65 -3.41
C THR A 112 -1.99 -4.71 -3.57
N THR A 113 -1.32 -5.43 -2.68
CA THR A 113 0.13 -5.63 -2.73
C THR A 113 0.57 -6.66 -3.77
N HIS A 114 -0.41 -7.33 -4.40
CA HIS A 114 -0.21 -8.43 -5.34
C HIS A 114 0.53 -9.61 -4.70
N THR A 115 0.21 -9.94 -3.43
CA THR A 115 0.80 -11.12 -2.79
C THR A 115 0.22 -12.41 -3.33
N HIS A 116 1.08 -13.32 -3.80
CA HIS A 116 0.67 -14.65 -4.27
C HIS A 116 0.47 -15.67 -3.14
N GLN A 117 0.40 -15.20 -1.89
CA GLN A 117 0.24 -16.01 -0.69
C GLN A 117 -0.97 -15.57 0.14
N ALA A 118 -2.03 -15.13 -0.54
CA ALA A 118 -3.28 -14.69 0.06
C ALA A 118 -4.48 -15.45 -0.53
N PRO A 119 -5.66 -15.38 0.13
CA PRO A 119 -6.85 -16.12 -0.29
C PRO A 119 -7.31 -15.78 -1.72
N VAL A 120 -7.89 -16.78 -2.39
CA VAL A 120 -8.63 -16.59 -3.65
C VAL A 120 -9.86 -15.72 -3.38
N VAL A 121 -10.01 -14.66 -4.18
CA VAL A 121 -11.13 -13.72 -4.08
C VAL A 121 -12.04 -13.71 -5.30
N MET A 122 -11.65 -14.32 -6.41
CA MET A 122 -12.54 -14.54 -7.56
C MET A 122 -13.36 -15.81 -7.41
N ARG A 123 -14.68 -15.66 -7.49
CA ARG A 123 -15.61 -16.79 -7.61
C ARG A 123 -15.25 -17.61 -8.87
N ASP A 124 -15.44 -18.91 -8.78
CA ASP A 124 -15.24 -19.87 -9.88
C ASP A 124 -13.81 -19.98 -10.44
N ASN A 125 -12.81 -19.28 -9.85
CA ASN A 125 -11.41 -19.45 -10.24
C ASN A 125 -10.91 -20.88 -9.92
N PHE A 126 -11.43 -21.47 -8.84
CA PHE A 126 -11.15 -22.86 -8.45
C PHE A 126 -12.38 -23.54 -7.86
N ILE A 127 -12.43 -24.86 -7.99
CA ILE A 127 -13.32 -25.71 -7.18
C ILE A 127 -12.68 -25.82 -5.79
N ILE A 128 -13.29 -25.16 -4.81
CA ILE A 128 -12.80 -25.11 -3.43
C ILE A 128 -13.15 -26.43 -2.72
N PRO A 129 -12.17 -27.17 -2.15
CA PRO A 129 -12.43 -28.41 -1.43
C PRO A 129 -13.25 -28.22 -0.15
N ASP A 130 -13.92 -29.27 0.30
CA ASP A 130 -14.59 -29.30 1.60
C ASP A 130 -13.60 -28.99 2.75
N GLY A 131 -14.07 -28.25 3.76
CA GLY A 131 -13.26 -27.85 4.91
C GLY A 131 -12.34 -26.65 4.67
N VAL A 132 -12.27 -26.14 3.44
CA VAL A 132 -11.59 -24.89 3.08
C VAL A 132 -12.60 -23.74 3.08
N MET A 133 -12.22 -22.56 3.59
CA MET A 133 -13.07 -21.38 3.56
C MET A 133 -13.45 -21.05 2.11
N THR A 134 -14.74 -20.87 1.87
CA THR A 134 -15.26 -20.48 0.56
C THR A 134 -14.88 -19.04 0.22
N VAL A 135 -14.82 -18.73 -1.07
CA VAL A 135 -14.55 -17.37 -1.55
C VAL A 135 -15.58 -16.38 -0.99
N GLU A 136 -16.85 -16.77 -0.92
CA GLU A 136 -17.95 -15.96 -0.35
C GLU A 136 -17.72 -15.62 1.12
N ASN A 137 -17.40 -16.63 1.93
CA ASN A 137 -17.14 -16.41 3.36
C ASN A 137 -15.92 -15.51 3.56
N TYR A 138 -14.91 -15.61 2.69
CA TYR A 138 -13.75 -14.73 2.76
C TYR A 138 -14.07 -13.30 2.33
N ILE A 139 -14.88 -13.10 1.27
CA ILE A 139 -15.37 -11.77 0.86
C ILE A 139 -16.15 -11.11 2.01
N ASP A 140 -17.03 -11.85 2.67
CA ASP A 140 -17.81 -11.33 3.81
C ASP A 140 -16.93 -10.98 5.01
N PHE A 141 -15.97 -11.86 5.34
CA PHE A 141 -14.98 -11.62 6.38
C PHE A 141 -14.14 -10.37 6.07
N PHE A 142 -13.59 -10.27 4.86
CA PHE A 142 -12.82 -9.12 4.41
C PHE A 142 -13.64 -7.84 4.48
N ALA A 143 -14.86 -7.85 3.95
CA ALA A 143 -15.73 -6.68 3.92
C ALA A 143 -16.07 -6.18 5.33
N LYS A 144 -16.31 -7.10 6.28
CA LYS A 144 -16.49 -6.77 7.69
C LYS A 144 -15.23 -6.11 8.27
N GLN A 145 -14.08 -6.78 8.17
CA GLN A 145 -12.83 -6.31 8.79
C GLN A 145 -12.42 -4.94 8.25
N VAL A 146 -12.47 -4.76 6.92
CA VAL A 146 -12.03 -3.52 6.27
C VAL A 146 -13.01 -2.38 6.49
N SER A 147 -14.33 -2.62 6.48
CA SER A 147 -15.31 -1.56 6.79
C SER A 147 -15.17 -1.08 8.24
N GLU A 148 -14.95 -1.97 9.21
CA GLU A 148 -14.69 -1.61 10.61
C GLU A 148 -13.41 -0.77 10.75
N ALA A 149 -12.35 -1.12 10.02
CA ALA A 149 -11.11 -0.34 9.99
C ALA A 149 -11.32 1.06 9.37
N ILE A 150 -12.11 1.15 8.29
CA ILE A 150 -12.47 2.45 7.69
C ILE A 150 -13.23 3.32 8.68
N ILE A 151 -14.26 2.79 9.35
CA ILE A 151 -15.05 3.51 10.36
C ILE A 151 -14.14 4.01 11.50
N LYS A 152 -13.19 3.17 11.94
CA LYS A 152 -12.20 3.55 12.96
C LYS A 152 -11.29 4.67 12.47
N ALA A 153 -10.79 4.61 11.24
CA ALA A 153 -9.94 5.66 10.67
C ALA A 153 -10.70 6.99 10.48
N CYS A 154 -11.96 6.93 10.04
CA CYS A 154 -12.80 8.12 9.91
C CYS A 154 -13.08 8.81 11.26
N SER A 155 -13.19 8.05 12.36
CA SER A 155 -13.45 8.61 13.69
C SER A 155 -12.21 9.12 14.42
N ASN A 156 -11.02 8.95 13.86
CA ASN A 156 -9.75 9.36 14.48
C ASN A 156 -8.94 10.36 13.65
N THR A 157 -9.57 11.03 12.68
CA THR A 157 -8.89 12.04 11.86
C THR A 157 -8.40 13.21 12.73
N ARG A 158 -7.19 13.68 12.45
CA ARG A 158 -6.54 14.77 13.19
C ARG A 158 -5.74 15.64 12.25
N ALA A 159 -5.62 16.93 12.59
CA ALA A 159 -4.80 17.85 11.82
C ALA A 159 -3.37 17.32 11.67
N GLY A 160 -2.85 17.41 10.45
CA GLY A 160 -1.53 16.92 10.14
C GLY A 160 -0.98 17.51 8.84
N SER A 161 0.09 16.91 8.36
CA SER A 161 0.79 17.36 7.17
C SER A 161 1.32 16.18 6.38
N MET A 162 1.72 16.41 5.14
CA MET A 162 2.35 15.40 4.31
C MET A 162 3.65 15.90 3.69
N ALA A 163 4.53 14.97 3.36
CA ALA A 163 5.70 15.20 2.52
C ALA A 163 5.84 14.02 1.55
N TRP A 164 6.55 14.24 0.46
CA TRP A 164 6.74 13.20 -0.56
C TRP A 164 8.18 13.23 -1.08
N GLY A 165 8.63 12.09 -1.57
CA GLY A 165 9.92 11.98 -2.24
C GLY A 165 9.97 10.76 -3.15
N LEU A 166 11.09 10.65 -3.87
CA LEU A 166 11.38 9.53 -4.75
C LEU A 166 12.65 8.84 -4.25
N GLY A 167 12.49 7.64 -3.71
CA GLY A 167 13.60 6.76 -3.36
C GLY A 167 14.04 5.91 -4.56
N ASP A 168 15.09 5.13 -4.35
CA ASP A 168 15.53 4.08 -5.25
C ASP A 168 15.60 2.74 -4.50
N ALA A 169 14.93 1.71 -5.02
CA ALA A 169 15.00 0.35 -4.49
C ALA A 169 14.83 -0.67 -5.63
N GLU A 170 15.93 -1.30 -6.04
CA GLU A 170 15.88 -2.41 -6.99
C GLU A 170 15.43 -3.70 -6.29
N ILE A 171 14.13 -3.98 -6.34
CA ILE A 171 13.57 -5.24 -5.83
C ILE A 171 12.91 -6.07 -6.94
N GLY A 172 12.44 -5.40 -8.00
CA GLY A 172 11.82 -6.02 -9.17
C GLY A 172 12.82 -6.27 -10.28
N PHE A 173 12.64 -7.36 -11.00
CA PHE A 173 13.43 -7.74 -12.16
C PHE A 173 12.48 -8.14 -13.29
N ASN A 174 12.80 -7.77 -14.53
CA ASN A 174 11.96 -8.16 -15.65
C ASN A 174 11.92 -9.68 -15.77
N ARG A 175 10.71 -10.25 -15.70
CA ARG A 175 10.50 -11.71 -15.74
C ARG A 175 10.47 -12.26 -17.16
N ARG A 176 10.49 -11.40 -18.18
CA ARG A 176 10.48 -11.78 -19.58
C ARG A 176 11.87 -11.69 -20.20
N THR A 177 12.26 -12.76 -20.88
CA THR A 177 13.55 -12.90 -21.55
C THR A 177 13.36 -12.65 -23.03
N ALA A 178 14.19 -11.78 -23.61
CA ALA A 178 14.29 -11.58 -25.05
C ALA A 178 15.44 -12.42 -25.63
N TYR A 179 15.22 -12.89 -26.86
CA TYR A 179 16.19 -13.70 -27.61
C TYR A 179 16.61 -13.00 -28.91
N LEU A 180 17.78 -13.33 -29.47
CA LEU A 180 18.28 -12.76 -30.73
C LEU A 180 17.41 -13.15 -31.93
N SER A 181 16.73 -14.29 -31.84
CA SER A 181 15.67 -14.73 -32.78
C SER A 181 14.44 -13.81 -32.85
N GLY A 182 14.29 -12.84 -31.94
CA GLY A 182 13.11 -11.96 -31.84
C GLY A 182 11.97 -12.52 -30.99
N ARG A 183 12.14 -13.72 -30.40
CA ARG A 183 11.20 -14.31 -29.46
C ARG A 183 11.29 -13.61 -28.08
N GLY A 184 10.15 -13.49 -27.41
CA GLY A 184 10.04 -13.13 -25.98
C GLY A 184 9.41 -14.26 -25.17
N GLN A 185 9.90 -14.54 -23.97
CA GLN A 185 9.38 -15.61 -23.11
C GLN A 185 9.38 -15.23 -21.63
N MET A 186 8.22 -15.35 -20.98
CA MET A 186 8.12 -15.29 -19.52
C MET A 186 8.88 -16.45 -18.89
N PHE A 187 9.78 -16.16 -17.95
CA PHE A 187 10.71 -17.11 -17.34
C PHE A 187 11.57 -17.87 -18.35
N GLY A 188 11.93 -17.22 -19.46
CA GLY A 188 12.80 -17.82 -20.48
C GLY A 188 14.22 -18.13 -19.97
N GLU A 189 14.81 -19.19 -20.52
CA GLU A 189 16.18 -19.61 -20.24
C GLU A 189 17.17 -18.50 -20.63
N MET A 190 18.15 -18.24 -19.79
CA MET A 190 19.12 -17.15 -19.97
C MET A 190 20.52 -17.68 -20.30
N ARG A 191 20.79 -18.97 -20.03
CA ARG A 191 22.07 -19.64 -20.32
C ARG A 191 22.05 -20.30 -21.70
N THR A 192 21.78 -19.51 -22.72
CA THR A 192 21.71 -19.94 -24.12
C THR A 192 22.43 -18.94 -25.03
N PRO A 193 23.08 -19.37 -26.12
CA PRO A 193 23.68 -18.46 -27.10
C PRO A 193 22.69 -17.46 -27.72
N ASP A 194 21.38 -17.78 -27.71
CA ASP A 194 20.32 -16.91 -28.26
C ASP A 194 19.82 -15.86 -27.24
N TYR A 195 20.34 -15.84 -26.00
CA TYR A 195 19.93 -14.86 -24.99
C TYR A 195 20.36 -13.43 -25.39
N LYS A 196 19.40 -12.51 -25.44
CA LYS A 196 19.65 -11.09 -25.74
C LYS A 196 19.65 -10.21 -24.50
N GLY A 197 18.81 -10.51 -23.51
CA GLY A 197 18.59 -9.65 -22.36
C GLY A 197 17.19 -9.77 -21.77
N PRO A 198 16.85 -8.96 -20.75
CA PRO A 198 15.46 -8.75 -20.37
C PRO A 198 14.68 -8.10 -21.52
N GLU A 199 13.40 -8.45 -21.68
CA GLU A 199 12.55 -7.91 -22.74
C GLU A 199 12.13 -6.46 -22.49
N GLY A 200 12.02 -6.07 -21.21
CA GLY A 200 11.67 -4.72 -20.78
C GLY A 200 12.59 -4.19 -19.69
N ALA A 201 12.41 -2.91 -19.38
CA ALA A 201 13.17 -2.23 -18.33
C ALA A 201 12.79 -2.70 -16.92
N VAL A 202 13.63 -2.34 -15.96
CA VAL A 202 13.33 -2.39 -14.53
C VAL A 202 13.20 -0.95 -14.05
N TYR A 203 12.06 -0.63 -13.44
CA TYR A 203 11.88 0.66 -12.76
C TYR A 203 12.29 0.53 -11.30
N ARG A 204 13.31 1.30 -10.91
CA ARG A 204 13.87 1.30 -9.54
C ARG A 204 13.34 2.42 -8.67
N GLY A 205 12.69 3.42 -9.27
CA GLY A 205 12.10 4.52 -8.53
C GLY A 205 11.07 3.98 -7.55
N MET A 206 11.09 4.52 -6.34
CA MET A 206 10.17 4.16 -5.29
C MET A 206 9.54 5.43 -4.74
N PRO A 207 8.39 5.87 -5.29
CA PRO A 207 7.63 6.96 -4.71
C PRO A 207 7.25 6.64 -3.26
N VAL A 208 7.45 7.62 -2.38
CA VAL A 208 7.10 7.52 -0.96
C VAL A 208 6.33 8.77 -0.54
N LEU A 209 5.24 8.56 0.18
CA LEU A 209 4.52 9.60 0.91
C LEU A 209 4.73 9.38 2.40
N PHE A 210 4.94 10.47 3.14
CA PHE A 210 4.91 10.50 4.60
C PHE A 210 3.78 11.41 5.08
N PHE A 211 3.09 10.97 6.11
CA PHE A 211 2.00 11.68 6.76
C PHE A 211 2.34 11.85 8.23
N PHE A 212 2.18 13.06 8.73
CA PHE A 212 2.67 13.48 10.04
C PHE A 212 1.54 14.01 10.90
N ASP A 213 1.61 13.78 12.21
CA ASP A 213 0.76 14.47 13.17
C ASP A 213 1.19 15.94 13.35
N SER A 214 0.47 16.66 14.22
CA SER A 214 0.75 18.06 14.56
C SER A 214 2.08 18.27 15.29
N ARG A 215 2.69 17.23 15.86
CA ARG A 215 4.03 17.27 16.48
C ARG A 215 5.14 17.04 15.46
N GLY A 216 4.79 16.50 14.30
CA GLY A 216 5.74 16.13 13.26
C GLY A 216 6.23 14.70 13.33
N ASP A 217 5.55 13.86 14.11
CA ASP A 217 5.83 12.42 14.15
C ASP A 217 5.12 11.73 12.96
N PRO A 218 5.79 10.82 12.23
CA PRO A 218 5.16 10.04 11.19
C PRO A 218 4.05 9.14 11.75
N ILE A 219 2.84 9.27 11.18
CA ILE A 219 1.67 8.45 11.55
C ILE A 219 1.23 7.51 10.43
N ALA A 220 1.61 7.83 9.19
CA ALA A 220 1.45 6.93 8.07
C ALA A 220 2.55 7.12 7.02
N THR A 221 2.78 6.09 6.22
CA THR A 221 3.55 6.20 4.98
C THR A 221 2.91 5.35 3.89
N ALA A 222 3.02 5.77 2.63
CA ALA A 222 2.64 4.98 1.47
C ALA A 222 3.86 4.76 0.58
N ILE A 223 4.15 3.51 0.23
CA ILE A 223 5.38 3.12 -0.46
C ILE A 223 5.01 2.34 -1.74
N ASN A 224 5.57 2.73 -2.89
CA ASN A 224 5.16 2.22 -4.20
C ASN A 224 6.29 1.69 -5.09
N PRO A 225 6.92 0.54 -4.77
CA PRO A 225 7.83 -0.10 -5.68
C PRO A 225 7.07 -0.79 -6.83
N TRP A 226 7.69 -0.86 -8.00
CA TRP A 226 7.13 -1.57 -9.16
C TRP A 226 7.51 -3.05 -9.11
N CYS A 227 6.99 -3.75 -8.11
CA CYS A 227 7.23 -5.18 -7.92
C CYS A 227 6.06 -5.83 -7.18
N PRO A 228 5.53 -6.96 -7.68
CA PRO A 228 4.56 -7.74 -6.93
C PRO A 228 5.19 -8.48 -5.74
N ALA A 229 4.39 -8.75 -4.71
CA ALA A 229 4.76 -9.52 -3.53
C ALA A 229 4.76 -11.04 -3.79
N GLN A 230 5.70 -11.53 -4.61
CA GLN A 230 5.73 -12.94 -5.06
C GLN A 230 7.10 -13.65 -4.89
N VAL A 231 7.83 -13.41 -3.80
CA VAL A 231 9.17 -13.99 -3.58
C VAL A 231 9.14 -15.52 -3.46
N ALA A 232 8.07 -16.07 -2.88
CA ALA A 232 7.98 -17.51 -2.57
C ALA A 232 6.99 -18.24 -3.50
N PRO A 233 7.31 -18.49 -4.78
CA PRO A 233 6.40 -19.18 -5.69
C PRO A 233 6.09 -20.61 -5.20
N GLY A 234 4.83 -20.99 -5.24
CA GLY A 234 4.38 -22.35 -4.88
C GLY A 234 4.32 -22.67 -3.38
N ASN A 235 4.75 -21.78 -2.48
CA ASN A 235 4.59 -21.94 -1.03
C ASN A 235 3.10 -22.10 -0.66
N ARG A 236 2.77 -22.72 0.47
CA ARG A 236 1.39 -22.96 0.95
C ARG A 236 1.08 -22.22 2.25
N GLN A 237 2.01 -21.41 2.74
CA GLN A 237 1.81 -20.57 3.91
C GLN A 237 1.25 -19.21 3.50
N ILE A 238 0.20 -18.74 4.19
CA ILE A 238 -0.29 -17.38 4.02
C ILE A 238 0.83 -16.39 4.37
N SER A 239 0.97 -15.34 3.56
CA SER A 239 2.04 -14.36 3.71
C SER A 239 1.71 -13.03 3.06
N ALA A 240 2.12 -11.94 3.70
CA ALA A 240 2.22 -10.62 3.09
C ALA A 240 3.56 -10.44 2.34
N ASP A 241 4.34 -11.52 2.20
CA ASP A 241 5.65 -11.54 1.56
C ASP A 241 6.57 -10.47 2.18
N PHE A 242 7.40 -9.78 1.39
CA PHE A 242 8.33 -8.76 1.89
C PHE A 242 7.64 -7.57 2.58
N TRP A 243 6.32 -7.37 2.41
CA TRP A 243 5.62 -6.28 3.10
C TRP A 243 5.52 -6.50 4.60
N HIS A 244 5.46 -7.74 5.10
CA HIS A 244 5.46 -7.97 6.55
C HIS A 244 6.73 -7.42 7.23
N PRO A 245 7.95 -7.84 6.85
CA PRO A 245 9.16 -7.29 7.45
C PRO A 245 9.40 -5.81 7.12
N VAL A 246 8.86 -5.25 6.03
CA VAL A 246 8.87 -3.79 5.80
C VAL A 246 8.07 -3.08 6.90
N ARG A 247 6.85 -3.54 7.17
CA ARG A 247 5.98 -2.95 8.21
C ARG A 247 6.62 -3.05 9.59
N GLU A 248 7.17 -4.22 9.95
CA GLU A 248 7.85 -4.41 11.24
C GLU A 248 9.05 -3.47 11.42
N GLN A 249 9.90 -3.35 10.40
CA GLN A 249 11.10 -2.49 10.48
C GLN A 249 10.74 -1.00 10.55
N LEU A 250 9.76 -0.53 9.78
CA LEU A 250 9.33 0.87 9.83
C LEU A 250 8.58 1.20 11.12
N LYS A 251 7.77 0.27 11.67
CA LYS A 251 7.15 0.44 13.00
C LYS A 251 8.18 0.44 14.12
N LYS A 252 9.24 -0.35 14.00
CA LYS A 252 10.36 -0.31 14.95
C LYS A 252 11.06 1.06 14.94
N GLU A 253 11.18 1.68 13.77
CA GLU A 253 11.82 2.99 13.61
C GLU A 253 10.92 4.15 14.07
N PHE A 254 9.66 4.18 13.62
CA PHE A 254 8.75 5.32 13.82
C PHE A 254 7.68 5.12 14.89
N GLY A 255 7.57 3.92 15.45
CA GLY A 255 6.60 3.53 16.47
C GLY A 255 5.47 2.61 15.96
N GLU A 256 4.94 1.79 16.86
CA GLU A 256 3.93 0.76 16.57
C GLU A 256 2.61 1.30 15.97
N SER A 257 2.31 2.58 16.19
CA SER A 257 1.12 3.24 15.63
C SER A 257 1.26 3.63 14.15
N LEU A 258 2.44 3.51 13.56
CA LEU A 258 2.66 3.83 12.14
C LEU A 258 1.84 2.90 11.24
N THR A 259 1.00 3.48 10.40
CA THR A 259 0.30 2.74 9.34
C THR A 259 1.09 2.79 8.02
N VAL A 260 1.42 1.63 7.46
CA VAL A 260 2.26 1.52 6.25
C VAL A 260 1.44 0.97 5.09
N LEU A 261 1.01 1.87 4.20
CA LEU A 261 0.31 1.52 2.96
C LEU A 261 1.31 1.02 1.93
N CYS A 262 0.98 -0.11 1.32
CA CYS A 262 1.86 -0.85 0.42
C CYS A 262 1.22 -0.90 -0.97
N TRP A 263 1.89 -0.37 -2.00
CA TRP A 263 1.35 -0.35 -3.36
C TRP A 263 2.25 -1.10 -4.32
N CYS A 264 1.67 -2.03 -5.08
CA CYS A 264 2.32 -2.58 -6.26
C CYS A 264 2.14 -1.58 -7.42
N GLY A 265 3.25 -1.01 -7.91
CA GLY A 265 3.23 -0.15 -9.09
C GLY A 265 2.98 -0.91 -10.39
N ALA A 266 3.39 -0.33 -11.52
CA ALA A 266 3.23 -0.94 -12.85
C ALA A 266 4.19 -2.14 -13.03
N ALA A 267 3.82 -3.29 -12.49
CA ALA A 267 4.72 -4.42 -12.28
C ALA A 267 4.36 -5.69 -13.07
N GLY A 268 3.58 -5.57 -14.14
CA GLY A 268 3.02 -6.71 -14.89
C GLY A 268 4.07 -7.63 -15.53
N ASP A 269 5.25 -7.11 -15.85
CA ASP A 269 6.40 -7.87 -16.36
C ASP A 269 7.55 -7.94 -15.34
N GLN A 270 7.31 -7.59 -14.08
CA GLN A 270 8.30 -7.61 -13.02
C GLN A 270 8.10 -8.81 -12.08
N MET A 271 9.18 -9.22 -11.43
CA MET A 271 9.15 -10.19 -10.34
C MET A 271 10.19 -9.84 -9.28
N PRO A 272 9.95 -10.14 -8.00
CA PRO A 272 10.97 -10.01 -6.99
C PRO A 272 12.04 -11.07 -7.19
N GLY A 273 13.27 -10.70 -6.84
CA GLY A 273 14.41 -11.60 -6.91
C GLY A 273 15.13 -11.63 -8.27
N PRO A 274 16.45 -11.85 -8.26
CA PRO A 274 17.35 -11.53 -9.34
C PRO A 274 17.23 -12.59 -10.42
N ARG A 275 17.06 -12.12 -11.64
CA ARG A 275 17.20 -12.97 -12.84
C ARG A 275 18.63 -12.96 -13.36
N LEU A 276 19.34 -11.85 -13.18
CA LEU A 276 20.74 -11.70 -13.55
C LEU A 276 21.60 -11.63 -12.28
N HIS A 277 22.86 -12.09 -12.35
CA HIS A 277 23.81 -12.05 -11.22
C HIS A 277 23.34 -12.76 -9.93
N ALA A 278 22.45 -13.76 -10.05
CA ALA A 278 21.92 -14.49 -8.90
C ALA A 278 23.01 -15.01 -7.95
N ASP A 279 24.15 -15.51 -8.45
CA ASP A 279 25.26 -15.99 -7.62
C ASP A 279 25.92 -14.86 -6.80
N ALA A 280 26.09 -13.67 -7.40
CA ALA A 280 26.66 -12.52 -6.71
C ALA A 280 25.70 -11.98 -5.64
N GLU A 281 24.41 -11.93 -5.97
CA GLU A 281 23.36 -11.56 -5.03
C GLU A 281 23.26 -12.56 -3.86
N ASN A 282 23.24 -13.86 -4.13
CA ASN A 282 23.21 -14.90 -3.11
C ASN A 282 24.43 -14.82 -2.18
N ARG A 283 25.61 -14.51 -2.71
CA ARG A 283 26.80 -14.23 -1.90
C ARG A 283 26.58 -13.04 -0.96
N MET A 284 25.94 -11.96 -1.42
CA MET A 284 25.65 -10.79 -0.58
C MET A 284 24.64 -11.11 0.52
N LEU A 285 23.61 -11.91 0.22
CA LEU A 285 22.66 -12.39 1.23
C LEU A 285 23.38 -13.16 2.35
N GLN A 286 24.26 -14.09 1.98
CA GLN A 286 25.05 -14.87 2.95
C GLN A 286 25.93 -13.97 3.82
N LEU A 287 26.65 -13.01 3.23
CA LEU A 287 27.50 -12.09 3.99
C LEU A 287 26.72 -11.17 4.94
N ARG A 288 25.46 -10.88 4.62
CA ARG A 288 24.55 -10.11 5.51
C ARG A 288 23.86 -10.97 6.56
N GLY A 289 23.95 -12.30 6.48
CA GLY A 289 23.17 -13.20 7.34
C GLY A 289 21.66 -13.17 7.04
N ILE A 290 21.27 -12.80 5.82
CA ILE A 290 19.87 -12.71 5.38
C ILE A 290 19.45 -14.04 4.75
N LYS A 291 18.29 -14.56 5.16
CA LYS A 291 17.83 -15.92 4.80
C LYS A 291 17.17 -16.03 3.43
N GLY A 292 16.73 -14.93 2.84
CA GLY A 292 16.11 -14.95 1.53
C GLY A 292 15.77 -13.58 0.96
N TRP A 293 15.07 -13.61 -0.16
CA TRP A 293 14.68 -12.40 -0.90
C TRP A 293 13.56 -11.61 -0.23
N THR A 294 12.77 -12.23 0.64
CA THR A 294 11.73 -11.54 1.42
C THR A 294 12.36 -10.47 2.31
N GLU A 295 13.38 -10.83 3.08
CA GLU A 295 14.09 -9.90 3.95
C GLU A 295 15.00 -8.94 3.19
N GLU A 296 15.61 -9.35 2.06
CA GLU A 296 16.43 -8.44 1.26
C GLU A 296 15.59 -7.38 0.53
N CYS A 297 14.43 -7.75 -0.03
CA CYS A 297 13.47 -6.79 -0.58
C CYS A 297 13.06 -5.79 0.50
N ALA A 298 12.70 -6.28 1.69
CA ALA A 298 12.34 -5.43 2.80
C ALA A 298 13.47 -4.48 3.21
N ARG A 299 14.71 -4.98 3.34
CA ARG A 299 15.89 -4.17 3.66
C ARG A 299 16.11 -3.06 2.63
N ARG A 300 15.97 -3.35 1.34
CA ARG A 300 16.12 -2.35 0.25
C ARG A 300 15.03 -1.28 0.32
N ILE A 301 13.77 -1.69 0.49
CA ILE A 301 12.63 -0.78 0.64
C ILE A 301 12.82 0.12 1.86
N VAL A 302 13.10 -0.46 3.03
CA VAL A 302 13.25 0.28 4.29
C VAL A 302 14.41 1.26 4.19
N ALA A 303 15.58 0.83 3.73
CA ALA A 303 16.74 1.73 3.58
C ALA A 303 16.41 2.94 2.69
N SER A 304 15.71 2.70 1.58
CA SER A 304 15.30 3.76 0.65
C SER A 304 14.24 4.68 1.24
N ALA A 305 13.24 4.14 1.96
CA ALA A 305 12.23 4.94 2.64
C ALA A 305 12.83 5.82 3.75
N LEU A 306 13.80 5.29 4.51
CA LEU A 306 14.50 6.05 5.55
C LEU A 306 15.38 7.15 4.96
N ASP A 307 16.09 6.88 3.85
CA ASP A 307 16.84 7.89 3.11
C ASP A 307 15.93 9.04 2.68
N VAL A 308 14.82 8.73 2.00
CA VAL A 308 13.81 9.74 1.60
C VAL A 308 13.30 10.50 2.83
N TYR A 309 12.97 9.81 3.92
CA TYR A 309 12.49 10.45 5.14
C TYR A 309 13.45 11.52 5.65
N THR A 310 14.77 11.26 5.66
CA THR A 310 15.76 12.24 6.14
C THR A 310 15.76 13.53 5.32
N LEU A 311 15.37 13.45 4.04
CA LEU A 311 15.34 14.59 3.13
C LEU A 311 14.02 15.38 3.20
N VAL A 312 12.90 14.71 3.51
CA VAL A 312 11.56 15.31 3.36
C VAL A 312 10.87 15.65 4.68
N ARG A 313 11.38 15.17 5.83
CA ARG A 313 10.72 15.36 7.15
C ARG A 313 10.52 16.82 7.57
N ASP A 314 11.34 17.73 7.04
CA ASP A 314 11.27 19.16 7.32
C ASP A 314 10.51 19.95 6.22
N GLU A 315 10.19 19.31 5.10
CA GLU A 315 9.47 19.87 3.93
C GLU A 315 7.96 19.54 3.95
N ARG A 316 7.35 19.62 5.14
CA ARG A 316 5.97 19.20 5.39
C ARG A 316 4.96 20.25 4.93
N LYS A 317 3.88 19.80 4.29
CA LYS A 317 2.79 20.64 3.79
C LYS A 317 1.46 20.24 4.43
N GLY A 318 0.82 21.20 5.11
CA GLY A 318 -0.54 21.05 5.67
C GLY A 318 -1.63 21.62 4.77
N ASP A 319 -1.30 22.63 3.96
CA ASP A 319 -2.13 23.16 2.88
C ASP A 319 -1.78 22.42 1.59
N VAL A 320 -2.65 21.51 1.20
CA VAL A 320 -2.48 20.66 0.01
C VAL A 320 -3.74 20.67 -0.83
N VAL A 321 -3.56 20.54 -2.15
CA VAL A 321 -4.66 20.28 -3.05
C VAL A 321 -5.03 18.80 -2.91
N LEU A 322 -6.18 18.53 -2.31
CA LEU A 322 -6.79 17.20 -2.26
C LEU A 322 -8.04 17.20 -3.12
N GLU A 323 -8.12 16.27 -4.06
CA GLU A 323 -9.29 16.05 -4.90
C GLU A 323 -9.43 14.55 -5.17
N HIS A 324 -10.62 13.99 -4.96
CA HIS A 324 -10.94 12.61 -5.33
C HIS A 324 -12.08 12.64 -6.34
N ARG A 325 -11.76 12.39 -7.61
CA ARG A 325 -12.76 12.26 -8.67
C ARG A 325 -13.18 10.81 -8.80
N SER A 326 -14.44 10.55 -8.52
CA SER A 326 -15.11 9.27 -8.78
C SER A 326 -16.05 9.46 -9.96
N ASP A 327 -16.04 8.50 -10.89
CA ASP A 327 -16.99 8.43 -12.01
C ASP A 327 -18.35 7.87 -11.57
#